data_AF-D2Q7D2-F1
#
_entry.id   AF-D2Q7D2-F1
#
_cell.length_a   1.000
_cell.length_b   1.000
_cell.length_c   1.000
_cell.angle_alpha   90.00
_cell.angle_beta   90.00
_cell.angle_gamma   90.00
#
_symmetry.space_group_name_H-M   'P 1'
#
loop_
_entity.id
_entity.type
_entity.pdbx_description
1 polymer ?
#
loop_
_entity_poly.entity_id
_entity_poly.type
_entity_poly.pdbx_seq_one_letter_code
_entity_poly.pdbx_strand_id
1 'polypeptide(L)'
;MKQRAKKPVSSFLYNHPTLHRWALLVLPVGWMALVYVVALIALLITALWSVNEYTGAVEMTWTFDNLIQAFTDSLYLTVTERTLFIAVLATVIDIVLAFPIAFYMARMASPRVRKLLVILVSTPLWAGYLVKAYAWRSVLSGSGVLDMIFAAIRRPLARIWFVRGDSCGGLSVASLRDHPNLHGVRAGSRILVGSVERLRCT
;
A
#
# COMPACT_ATOMS: atom_id res chain seq x y z
N MET A 1 79.87 -8.67 -2.57
CA MET A 1 78.49 -8.51 -2.05
C MET A 1 77.51 -8.43 -3.23
N LYS A 2 76.77 -9.51 -3.55
CA LYS A 2 75.78 -9.52 -4.65
C LYS A 2 74.40 -9.16 -4.09
N GLN A 3 73.92 -7.95 -4.35
CA GLN A 3 72.57 -7.55 -3.99
C GLN A 3 71.56 -8.22 -4.93
N ARG A 4 70.73 -9.11 -4.40
CA ARG A 4 69.64 -9.78 -5.11
C ARG A 4 68.51 -8.76 -5.31
N ALA A 5 68.50 -8.08 -6.46
CA ALA A 5 67.46 -7.12 -6.81
C ALA A 5 66.09 -7.84 -6.82
N LYS A 6 65.24 -7.56 -5.84
CA LYS A 6 63.84 -8.00 -5.83
C LYS A 6 63.15 -7.34 -7.03
N LYS A 7 62.72 -8.14 -8.00
CA LYS A 7 61.94 -7.63 -9.14
C LYS A 7 60.69 -6.93 -8.58
N PRO A 8 60.39 -5.69 -9.01
CA PRO A 8 59.27 -4.94 -8.47
C PRO A 8 57.95 -5.59 -8.89
N VAL A 9 57.03 -5.74 -7.94
CA VAL A 9 55.68 -6.34 -8.12
C VAL A 9 54.90 -5.68 -9.26
N SER A 10 55.24 -4.42 -9.60
CA SER A 10 54.66 -3.66 -10.69
C SER A 10 54.89 -4.26 -12.08
N SER A 11 56.00 -4.95 -12.34
CA SER A 11 56.27 -5.55 -13.67
C SER A 11 55.49 -6.85 -13.90
N PHE A 12 55.06 -7.51 -12.82
CA PHE A 12 54.26 -8.74 -12.88
C PHE A 12 52.79 -8.45 -13.18
N LEU A 13 52.24 -7.35 -12.64
CA LEU A 13 50.85 -6.93 -12.90
C LEU A 13 50.62 -6.45 -14.36
N TYR A 14 51.65 -5.91 -15.02
CA TYR A 14 51.54 -5.41 -16.40
C TYR A 14 51.45 -6.54 -17.45
N ASN A 15 52.07 -7.70 -17.17
CA ASN A 15 52.10 -8.82 -18.12
C ASN A 15 50.80 -9.64 -18.17
N HIS A 16 49.86 -9.44 -17.25
CA HIS A 16 48.54 -10.10 -17.27
C HIS A 16 47.39 -9.07 -17.35
N PRO A 17 47.11 -8.51 -18.54
CA PRO A 17 46.07 -7.49 -18.74
C PRO A 17 44.65 -7.96 -18.44
N THR A 18 44.41 -9.27 -18.36
CA THR A 18 43.13 -9.83 -17.89
C THR A 18 43.02 -9.74 -16.38
N LEU A 19 44.07 -10.13 -15.62
CA LEU A 19 44.06 -10.09 -14.15
C LEU A 19 43.88 -8.67 -13.61
N HIS A 20 44.43 -7.65 -14.27
CA HIS A 20 44.23 -6.26 -13.85
C HIS A 20 42.76 -5.80 -14.01
N ARG A 21 42.10 -6.20 -15.12
CA ARG A 21 40.68 -5.90 -15.36
C ARG A 21 39.76 -6.63 -14.37
N TRP A 22 40.06 -7.89 -14.06
CA TRP A 22 39.33 -8.65 -13.05
C TRP A 22 39.56 -8.08 -11.65
N ALA A 23 40.80 -7.72 -11.28
CA ALA A 23 41.09 -7.12 -9.98
C ALA A 23 40.36 -5.78 -9.76
N LEU A 24 40.22 -4.96 -10.81
CA LEU A 24 39.52 -3.68 -10.75
C LEU A 24 38.00 -3.84 -10.51
N LEU A 25 37.38 -4.91 -11.05
CA LEU A 25 35.95 -5.22 -10.87
C LEU A 25 35.67 -6.05 -9.60
N VAL A 26 36.54 -7.00 -9.28
CA VAL A 26 36.38 -7.90 -8.13
C VAL A 26 36.56 -7.16 -6.81
N LEU A 27 37.33 -6.08 -6.77
CA LEU A 27 37.56 -5.35 -5.53
C LEU A 27 36.28 -4.63 -5.03
N PRO A 28 35.55 -3.82 -5.84
CA PRO A 28 34.29 -3.21 -5.40
C PRO A 28 33.16 -4.24 -5.22
N VAL A 29 33.01 -5.18 -6.17
CA VAL A 29 31.95 -6.19 -6.13
C VAL A 29 32.17 -7.16 -4.97
N GLY A 30 33.42 -7.58 -4.75
CA GLY A 30 33.81 -8.45 -3.64
C GLY A 30 33.58 -7.79 -2.29
N TRP A 31 33.85 -6.49 -2.16
CA TRP A 31 33.55 -5.75 -0.94
C TRP A 31 32.03 -5.69 -0.66
N MET A 32 31.22 -5.39 -1.67
CA MET A 32 29.75 -5.38 -1.51
C MET A 32 29.19 -6.77 -1.18
N ALA A 33 29.71 -7.82 -1.84
CA ALA A 33 29.34 -9.20 -1.55
C ALA A 33 29.76 -9.60 -0.13
N LEU A 34 30.94 -9.20 0.34
CA LEU A 34 31.41 -9.46 1.69
C LEU A 34 30.47 -8.82 2.72
N VAL A 35 30.15 -7.54 2.57
CA VAL A 35 29.22 -6.85 3.48
C VAL A 35 27.85 -7.54 3.51
N TYR A 36 27.32 -7.93 2.35
CA TYR A 36 26.06 -8.65 2.25
C TYR A 36 26.10 -10.02 2.93
N VAL A 37 27.14 -10.82 2.69
CA VAL A 37 27.31 -12.13 3.32
C VAL A 37 27.48 -12.00 4.83
N VAL A 38 28.25 -11.02 5.32
CA VAL A 38 28.40 -10.74 6.75
C VAL A 38 27.05 -10.36 7.37
N ALA A 39 26.25 -9.53 6.70
CA ALA A 39 24.90 -9.18 7.18
C ALA A 39 23.96 -10.40 7.23
N LEU A 40 24.01 -11.29 6.24
CA LEU A 40 23.23 -12.53 6.25
C LEU A 40 23.66 -13.48 7.37
N ILE A 41 24.96 -13.64 7.58
CA ILE A 41 25.49 -14.46 8.68
C ILE A 41 25.07 -13.87 10.02
N ALA A 42 25.15 -12.55 10.20
CA ALA A 42 24.70 -11.88 11.41
C ALA A 42 23.20 -12.14 11.68
N LEU A 43 22.35 -12.01 10.65
CA LEU A 43 20.92 -12.32 10.75
C LEU A 43 20.68 -13.79 11.12
N LEU A 44 21.42 -14.72 10.53
CA LEU A 44 21.31 -16.15 10.84
C LEU A 44 21.72 -16.45 12.29
N ILE A 45 22.79 -15.84 12.78
CA ILE A 45 23.22 -15.98 14.18
C ILE A 45 22.14 -15.42 15.12
N THR A 46 21.58 -14.24 14.81
CA THR A 46 20.52 -13.65 15.64
C THR A 46 19.23 -14.48 15.65
N ALA A 47 18.93 -15.23 14.57
CA ALA A 47 17.79 -16.13 14.53
C ALA A 47 17.95 -17.33 15.47
N LEU A 48 19.19 -17.72 15.79
CA LEU A 48 19.53 -18.83 16.69
C LEU A 48 19.63 -18.39 18.18
N TRP A 49 19.53 -17.09 18.45
CA TRP A 49 19.51 -16.56 19.82
C TRP A 49 18.08 -16.45 20.35
N SER A 50 17.88 -16.88 21.59
CA SER A 50 16.58 -16.77 22.25
C SER A 50 16.23 -15.32 22.57
N VAL A 51 14.97 -14.94 22.35
CA VAL A 51 14.43 -13.64 22.76
C VAL A 51 13.34 -13.89 23.80
N ASN A 52 13.53 -13.35 25.00
CA ASN A 52 12.49 -13.41 26.02
C ASN A 52 11.30 -12.54 25.61
N GLU A 53 10.13 -13.16 25.39
CA GLU A 53 8.90 -12.49 24.94
C GLU A 53 8.42 -11.36 25.89
N TYR A 54 8.80 -11.42 27.17
CA TYR A 54 8.37 -10.46 28.20
C TYR A 54 9.30 -9.26 28.37
N THR A 55 10.60 -9.42 28.18
CA THR A 55 11.62 -8.37 28.38
C THR A 55 12.20 -7.85 27.07
N GLY A 56 12.01 -8.55 25.96
CA GLY A 56 12.61 -8.23 24.67
C GLY A 56 14.15 -8.29 24.68
N ALA A 57 14.74 -8.82 25.76
CA ALA A 57 16.18 -8.96 25.91
C ALA A 57 16.65 -10.17 25.10
N VAL A 58 17.70 -9.96 24.29
CA VAL A 58 18.36 -11.02 23.54
C VAL A 58 19.28 -11.77 24.49
N GLU A 59 18.94 -13.01 24.80
CA GLU A 59 19.81 -13.89 25.55
C GLU A 59 20.68 -14.69 24.57
N MET A 60 22.00 -14.70 24.79
CA MET A 60 22.96 -15.43 23.95
C MET A 60 22.94 -16.94 24.25
N THR A 61 21.74 -17.51 24.35
CA THR A 61 21.51 -18.94 24.48
C THR A 61 21.19 -19.50 23.10
N TRP A 62 21.94 -20.54 22.69
CA TRP A 62 21.75 -21.19 21.40
C TRP A 62 20.50 -22.06 21.46
N THR A 63 19.46 -21.68 20.71
CA THR A 63 18.21 -22.44 20.59
C THR A 63 17.74 -22.52 19.14
N PHE A 64 17.05 -23.61 18.81
CA PHE A 64 16.37 -23.80 17.53
C PHE A 64 14.86 -23.48 17.62
N ASP A 65 14.38 -23.09 18.80
CA ASP A 65 12.95 -22.90 19.05
C ASP A 65 12.35 -21.78 18.18
N ASN A 66 13.07 -20.68 17.94
CA ASN A 66 12.64 -19.61 17.03
C ASN A 66 12.38 -20.12 15.60
N LEU A 67 13.21 -21.06 15.13
CA LEU A 67 13.08 -21.62 13.79
C LEU A 67 11.88 -22.56 13.71
N ILE A 68 11.63 -23.34 14.76
CA ILE A 68 10.45 -24.20 14.86
C ILE A 68 9.18 -23.34 14.97
N GLN A 69 9.19 -22.29 15.79
CA GLN A 69 8.07 -21.37 15.97
C GLN A 69 7.68 -20.69 14.65
N ALA A 70 8.66 -20.32 13.82
CA ALA A 70 8.40 -19.73 12.50
C ALA A 70 7.57 -20.64 11.57
N PHE A 71 7.66 -21.97 11.71
CA PHE A 71 6.91 -22.94 10.89
C PHE A 71 5.71 -23.57 11.61
N THR A 72 5.58 -23.43 12.92
CA THR A 72 4.52 -24.06 13.72
C THR A 72 3.48 -23.07 14.23
N ASP A 73 3.85 -21.79 14.41
CA ASP A 73 2.92 -20.78 14.87
C ASP A 73 1.92 -20.40 13.75
N SER A 74 0.65 -20.54 14.08
CA SER A 74 -0.47 -20.15 13.24
C SER A 74 -0.41 -18.69 12.78
N LEU A 75 0.15 -17.78 13.59
CA LEU A 75 0.26 -16.36 13.24
C LEU A 75 1.25 -16.17 12.09
N TYR A 76 2.45 -16.73 12.18
CA TYR A 76 3.45 -16.64 11.12
C TYR A 76 2.97 -17.30 9.83
N LEU A 77 2.32 -18.47 9.93
CA LEU A 77 1.75 -19.15 8.77
C LEU A 77 0.63 -18.33 8.11
N THR A 78 -0.28 -17.75 8.89
CA THR A 78 -1.39 -16.92 8.36
C THR A 78 -0.87 -15.67 7.64
N VAL A 79 0.15 -15.01 8.20
CA VAL A 79 0.75 -13.83 7.57
C VAL A 79 1.48 -14.21 6.28
N THR A 80 2.20 -15.35 6.28
CA THR A 80 2.90 -15.87 5.10
C THR A 80 1.92 -16.22 3.98
N GLU A 81 0.81 -16.89 4.30
CA GLU A 81 -0.23 -17.23 3.31
C GLU A 81 -0.85 -15.97 2.70
N ARG A 82 -1.23 -14.99 3.54
CA ARG A 82 -1.82 -13.73 3.06
C ARG A 82 -0.87 -12.97 2.15
N THR A 83 0.40 -12.86 2.53
CA THR A 83 1.40 -12.15 1.70
C THR A 83 1.67 -12.89 0.40
N LEU A 84 1.73 -14.23 0.43
CA LEU A 84 1.87 -15.03 -0.78
C LEU A 84 0.67 -14.87 -1.71
N PHE A 85 -0.55 -14.92 -1.17
CA PHE A 85 -1.78 -14.71 -1.94
C PHE A 85 -1.80 -13.32 -2.58
N ILE A 86 -1.45 -12.27 -1.83
CA ILE A 86 -1.36 -10.90 -2.36
C ILE A 86 -0.29 -10.81 -3.45
N ALA A 87 0.88 -11.42 -3.27
CA ALA A 87 1.97 -11.41 -4.26
C ALA A 87 1.58 -12.11 -5.56
N VAL A 88 0.93 -13.28 -5.47
CA VAL A 88 0.43 -14.01 -6.65
C VAL A 88 -0.64 -13.19 -7.36
N LEU A 89 -1.61 -12.66 -6.61
CA LEU A 89 -2.70 -11.86 -7.17
C LEU A 89 -2.16 -10.61 -7.87
N ALA A 90 -1.22 -9.90 -7.22
CA ALA A 90 -0.56 -8.73 -7.80
C ALA A 90 0.19 -9.09 -9.10
N THR A 91 0.96 -10.18 -9.10
CA THR A 91 1.70 -10.64 -10.29
C THR A 91 0.77 -10.97 -11.45
N VAL A 92 -0.34 -11.66 -11.19
CA VAL A 92 -1.34 -12.00 -12.22
C VAL A 92 -2.00 -10.74 -12.77
N ILE A 93 -2.41 -9.81 -11.90
CA ILE A 93 -3.01 -8.54 -12.31
C ILE A 93 -2.01 -7.72 -13.14
N ASP A 94 -0.75 -7.65 -12.72
CA ASP A 94 0.30 -6.95 -13.44
C ASP A 94 0.54 -7.54 -14.83
N ILE A 95 0.56 -8.87 -14.96
CA ILE A 95 0.69 -9.52 -16.27
C ILE A 95 -0.52 -9.20 -17.16
N VAL A 96 -1.74 -9.33 -16.63
CA VAL A 96 -2.98 -9.07 -17.38
C VAL A 96 -3.06 -7.62 -17.84
N LEU A 97 -2.58 -6.66 -17.05
CA LEU A 97 -2.58 -5.24 -17.40
C LEU A 97 -1.38 -4.83 -18.26
N ALA A 98 -0.19 -5.32 -17.96
CA ALA A 98 1.03 -4.94 -18.68
C ALA A 98 1.10 -5.57 -20.08
N PHE A 99 0.61 -6.80 -20.24
CA PHE A 99 0.63 -7.50 -21.53
C PHE A 99 -0.09 -6.75 -22.67
N PRO A 100 -1.35 -6.28 -22.53
CA PRO A 100 -2.02 -5.54 -23.60
C PRO A 100 -1.33 -4.21 -23.90
N ILE A 101 -0.80 -3.52 -22.89
CA ILE A 101 -0.07 -2.25 -23.07
C ILE A 101 1.24 -2.51 -23.84
N ALA A 102 1.99 -3.55 -23.47
CA ALA A 102 3.22 -3.94 -24.14
C ALA A 102 2.94 -4.39 -25.59
N PHE A 103 1.89 -5.18 -25.81
CA PHE A 103 1.48 -5.62 -27.15
C PHE A 103 1.11 -4.43 -28.04
N TYR A 104 0.33 -3.47 -27.52
CA TYR A 104 -0.02 -2.25 -28.24
C TYR A 104 1.22 -1.42 -28.62
N MET A 105 2.16 -1.26 -27.68
CA MET A 105 3.43 -0.56 -27.94
C MET A 105 4.30 -1.26 -28.99
N ALA A 106 4.26 -2.60 -29.04
CA ALA A 106 5.08 -3.38 -29.97
C ALA A 106 4.49 -3.42 -31.39
N ARG A 107 3.16 -3.47 -31.54
CA ARG A 107 2.50 -3.73 -32.83
C ARG A 107 1.81 -2.55 -33.48
N MET A 108 1.21 -1.63 -32.70
CA MET A 108 0.31 -0.59 -33.25
C MET A 108 0.79 0.84 -33.00
N ALA A 109 1.68 1.06 -32.02
CA ALA A 109 2.05 2.41 -31.62
C ALA A 109 2.94 3.12 -32.65
N SER A 110 2.51 4.32 -33.06
CA SER A 110 3.35 5.24 -33.84
C SER A 110 4.57 5.71 -33.02
N PRO A 111 5.67 6.16 -33.65
CA PRO A 111 6.91 6.52 -32.94
C PRO A 111 6.73 7.60 -31.86
N ARG A 112 5.77 8.53 -32.03
CA ARG A 112 5.46 9.57 -31.04
C ARG A 112 4.68 9.02 -29.86
N VAL A 113 3.67 8.19 -30.13
CA VAL A 113 2.82 7.56 -29.10
C VAL A 113 3.66 6.64 -28.24
N ARG A 114 4.55 5.82 -28.83
CA ARG A 114 5.48 4.96 -28.08
C ARG A 114 6.36 5.76 -27.10
N LYS A 115 6.92 6.90 -27.52
CA LYS A 115 7.73 7.77 -26.64
C LYS A 115 6.90 8.32 -25.47
N LEU A 116 5.68 8.79 -25.74
CA LEU A 116 4.78 9.30 -24.70
C LEU A 116 4.39 8.22 -23.69
N LEU A 117 4.07 7.00 -24.14
CA LEU A 117 3.73 5.88 -23.26
C LEU A 117 4.91 5.51 -22.35
N VAL A 118 6.13 5.44 -22.89
CA VAL A 118 7.32 5.13 -22.10
C VAL A 118 7.57 6.19 -21.02
N ILE A 119 7.41 7.47 -21.36
CA ILE A 119 7.53 8.57 -20.39
C ILE A 119 6.45 8.43 -19.31
N LEU A 120 5.19 8.26 -19.70
CA LEU A 120 4.07 8.19 -18.75
C LEU A 120 4.15 7.00 -17.79
N VAL A 121 4.66 5.84 -18.24
CA VAL A 121 4.87 4.65 -17.38
C VAL A 121 6.10 4.82 -16.50
N SER A 122 7.15 5.47 -16.99
CA SER A 122 8.38 5.67 -16.23
C SER A 122 8.23 6.76 -15.16
N THR A 123 7.50 7.86 -15.41
CA THR A 123 7.32 8.96 -14.45
C THR A 123 6.83 8.49 -13.06
N PRO A 124 5.78 7.66 -12.92
CA PRO A 124 5.35 7.18 -11.61
C PRO A 124 6.34 6.18 -11.01
N LEU A 125 7.22 5.53 -11.79
CA LEU A 125 8.24 4.63 -11.25
C LEU A 125 9.23 5.39 -10.36
N TRP A 126 9.63 6.60 -10.76
CA TRP A 126 10.54 7.46 -10.00
C TRP A 126 9.91 8.10 -8.75
N ALA A 127 8.58 8.08 -8.63
CA ALA A 127 7.92 8.60 -7.44
C ALA A 127 8.14 7.67 -6.23
N GLY A 128 8.48 8.28 -5.09
CA GLY A 128 8.74 7.56 -3.84
C GLY A 128 7.55 6.73 -3.36
N TYR A 129 7.82 5.55 -2.82
CA TYR A 129 6.79 4.62 -2.33
C TYR A 129 5.83 5.27 -1.33
N LEU A 130 6.35 6.11 -0.43
CA LEU A 130 5.53 6.83 0.55
C LEU A 130 4.45 7.70 -0.11
N VAL A 131 4.80 8.44 -1.16
CA VAL A 131 3.84 9.31 -1.87
C VAL A 131 2.71 8.48 -2.48
N LYS A 132 3.03 7.34 -3.09
CA LYS A 132 2.04 6.41 -3.65
C LYS A 132 1.11 5.87 -2.56
N ALA A 133 1.67 5.44 -1.42
CA ALA A 133 0.90 4.92 -0.30
C ALA A 133 -0.07 5.97 0.27
N TYR A 134 0.40 7.21 0.47
CA TYR A 134 -0.45 8.30 0.95
C TYR A 134 -1.49 8.75 -0.07
N ALA A 135 -1.15 8.74 -1.37
CA ALA A 135 -2.10 9.06 -2.44
C ALA A 135 -3.27 8.08 -2.43
N TRP A 136 -3.01 6.77 -2.41
CA TRP A 136 -4.06 5.76 -2.30
C TRP A 136 -4.85 5.91 -1.00
N ARG A 137 -4.17 6.06 0.15
CA ARG A 137 -4.85 6.28 1.43
C ARG A 137 -5.77 7.50 1.42
N SER A 138 -5.35 8.60 0.80
CA SER A 138 -6.15 9.83 0.68
C SER A 138 -7.38 9.61 -0.21
N VAL A 139 -7.20 8.92 -1.35
CA VAL A 139 -8.27 8.59 -2.28
C VAL A 139 -9.33 7.68 -1.63
N LEU A 140 -8.91 6.70 -0.82
CA LEU A 140 -9.79 5.78 -0.07
C LEU A 140 -10.27 6.31 1.29
N SER A 141 -9.87 7.52 1.70
CA SER A 141 -10.34 8.10 2.96
C SER A 141 -11.83 8.48 2.88
N GLY A 142 -12.54 8.46 4.02
CA GLY A 142 -13.98 8.70 4.14
C GLY A 142 -14.51 10.10 3.73
N SER A 143 -13.62 10.99 3.32
CA SER A 143 -13.95 12.29 2.71
C SER A 143 -13.08 12.56 1.47
N GLY A 144 -12.55 11.48 0.88
CA GLY A 144 -11.61 11.52 -0.22
C GLY A 144 -12.31 11.72 -1.57
N VAL A 145 -11.49 11.67 -2.62
CA VAL A 145 -11.96 11.81 -4.00
C VAL A 145 -13.01 10.73 -4.34
N LEU A 146 -12.88 9.52 -3.81
CA LEU A 146 -13.86 8.46 -4.04
C LEU A 146 -15.24 8.81 -3.46
N ASP A 147 -15.31 9.31 -2.23
CA ASP A 147 -16.59 9.69 -1.63
C ASP A 147 -17.21 10.90 -2.32
N MET A 148 -16.40 11.84 -2.80
CA MET A 148 -16.90 12.93 -3.63
C MET A 148 -17.50 12.42 -4.95
N ILE A 149 -16.84 11.47 -5.62
CA ILE A 149 -17.33 10.85 -6.86
C ILE A 149 -18.61 10.05 -6.57
N PHE A 150 -18.63 9.21 -5.53
CA PHE A 150 -19.83 8.45 -5.15
C PHE A 150 -20.98 9.35 -4.73
N ALA A 151 -20.71 10.45 -4.01
CA ALA A 151 -21.73 11.44 -3.67
C ALA A 151 -22.23 12.17 -4.93
N ALA A 152 -21.35 12.53 -5.87
CA ALA A 152 -21.74 13.16 -7.13
C ALA A 152 -22.62 12.23 -7.98
N ILE A 153 -22.34 10.92 -8.00
CA ILE A 153 -23.16 9.91 -8.68
C ILE A 153 -24.46 9.62 -7.92
N ARG A 154 -24.49 9.70 -6.59
CA ARG A 154 -25.69 9.49 -5.77
C ARG A 154 -26.67 10.67 -5.83
N ARG A 155 -26.16 11.90 -6.00
CA ARG A 155 -26.97 13.13 -6.10
C ARG A 155 -28.03 13.12 -7.20
N PRO A 156 -27.80 12.67 -8.46
CA PRO A 156 -28.85 12.61 -9.47
C PRO A 156 -29.97 11.62 -9.12
N LEU A 157 -29.66 10.51 -8.43
CA LEU A 157 -30.68 9.55 -7.97
C LEU A 157 -31.53 10.13 -6.84
N ALA A 158 -30.91 10.78 -5.85
CA ALA A 158 -31.64 11.46 -4.78
C ALA A 158 -32.53 12.59 -5.33
N ARG A 159 -32.08 13.31 -6.36
CA ARG A 159 -32.84 14.39 -7.00
C ARG A 159 -34.09 13.87 -7.74
N ILE A 160 -34.02 12.67 -8.33
CA ILE A 160 -35.18 12.02 -8.99
C ILE A 160 -36.20 11.53 -7.96
N TRP A 161 -35.75 10.96 -6.82
CA TRP A 161 -36.64 10.57 -5.72
C TRP A 161 -37.25 11.77 -4.99
N PHE A 162 -36.49 12.86 -4.78
CA PHE A 162 -36.97 14.07 -4.12
C PHE A 162 -37.99 14.83 -4.98
N VAL A 163 -37.71 15.03 -6.28
CA VAL A 163 -38.68 15.66 -7.21
C VAL A 163 -39.96 14.83 -7.37
N ARG A 164 -39.91 13.50 -7.19
CA ARG A 164 -41.10 12.63 -7.19
C ARG A 164 -41.86 12.67 -5.85
N GLY A 165 -41.20 13.02 -4.75
CA GLY A 165 -41.81 13.18 -3.42
C GLY A 165 -42.46 14.55 -3.19
N ASP A 166 -42.00 15.58 -3.90
CA ASP A 166 -42.48 16.96 -3.71
C ASP A 166 -43.83 17.25 -4.41
N SER A 167 -44.36 16.32 -5.22
CA SER A 167 -45.72 16.44 -5.76
C SER A 167 -46.82 16.09 -4.74
N CYS A 168 -46.47 15.48 -3.60
CA CYS A 168 -47.39 15.28 -2.46
C CYS A 168 -46.68 15.68 -1.16
N GLY A 169 -46.61 16.99 -0.85
CA GLY A 169 -46.08 17.40 0.45
C GLY A 169 -45.62 18.84 0.60
N GLY A 170 -45.95 19.73 -0.33
CA GLY A 170 -45.80 21.17 -0.13
C GLY A 170 -46.92 21.74 0.75
N LEU A 171 -46.97 21.40 2.04
CA LEU A 171 -47.55 22.27 3.08
C LEU A 171 -47.23 21.72 4.48
N SER A 172 -46.92 22.64 5.40
CA SER A 172 -46.93 22.43 6.86
C SER A 172 -45.62 22.04 7.57
N VAL A 173 -44.52 22.77 7.33
CA VAL A 173 -43.51 22.98 8.41
C VAL A 173 -43.07 24.45 8.55
N ALA A 174 -43.83 25.39 7.97
CA ALA A 174 -43.58 26.83 8.13
C ALA A 174 -44.31 27.47 9.33
N SER A 175 -45.03 26.70 10.16
CA SER A 175 -45.94 27.25 11.20
C SER A 175 -45.58 26.91 12.65
N LEU A 176 -44.31 26.58 12.96
CA LEU A 176 -43.87 26.35 14.34
C LEU A 176 -42.59 27.12 14.70
N ARG A 177 -42.40 28.27 14.07
CA ARG A 177 -41.43 29.29 14.49
C ARG A 177 -42.19 30.55 14.88
N ASP A 178 -42.98 30.48 15.95
CA ASP A 178 -43.51 31.64 16.67
C ASP A 178 -44.15 31.21 18.00
N HIS A 179 -43.33 30.96 19.03
CA HIS A 179 -43.79 31.04 20.41
C HIS A 179 -42.65 31.60 21.28
N PRO A 180 -42.63 32.92 21.53
CA PRO A 180 -41.85 33.47 22.62
C PRO A 180 -42.65 33.26 23.91
N ASN A 181 -41.98 32.71 24.94
CA ASN A 181 -42.47 32.54 26.31
C ASN A 181 -43.48 31.41 26.56
N LEU A 182 -43.02 30.37 27.26
CA LEU A 182 -43.83 29.70 28.28
C LEU A 182 -42.92 29.27 29.44
N HIS A 183 -42.96 30.10 30.48
CA HIS A 183 -42.61 29.72 31.85
C HIS A 183 -43.50 28.55 32.30
N GLY A 184 -42.96 27.75 33.23
CA GLY A 184 -43.40 26.39 33.54
C GLY A 184 -44.90 26.13 33.67
N VAL A 185 -45.35 25.00 33.09
CA VAL A 185 -46.53 24.25 33.52
C VAL A 185 -46.25 22.75 33.40
N ARG A 186 -46.00 22.16 34.57
CA ARG A 186 -46.45 20.88 35.14
C ARG A 186 -46.99 19.77 34.21
N ALA A 187 -46.52 18.57 34.51
CA ALA A 187 -47.04 17.26 34.14
C ALA A 187 -48.55 17.07 34.30
N GLY A 188 -49.16 16.27 33.41
CA GLY A 188 -50.41 15.56 33.71
C GLY A 188 -51.36 15.39 32.53
N SER A 189 -51.64 14.12 32.21
CA SER A 189 -52.82 13.57 31.48
C SER A 189 -52.97 13.90 29.98
N ARG A 190 -52.87 12.92 29.07
CA ARG A 190 -53.80 11.80 28.73
C ARG A 190 -54.82 12.23 27.65
N ILE A 191 -55.04 11.32 26.69
CA ILE A 191 -56.17 11.24 25.73
C ILE A 191 -56.05 12.26 24.56
N LEU A 192 -55.82 11.88 23.30
CA LEU A 192 -56.70 11.09 22.44
C LEU A 192 -55.92 10.39 21.32
N VAL A 193 -55.95 9.06 21.38
CA VAL A 193 -55.98 8.20 20.19
C VAL A 193 -57.34 8.43 19.51
N GLY A 194 -57.36 8.87 18.26
CA GLY A 194 -58.60 9.01 17.51
C GLY A 194 -58.42 9.65 16.14
N SER A 195 -58.90 8.95 15.11
CA SER A 195 -58.91 9.31 13.68
C SER A 195 -57.60 9.00 12.94
N VAL A 196 -57.33 7.76 12.52
CA VAL A 196 -58.08 6.96 11.52
C VAL A 196 -58.40 7.76 10.27
N GLU A 197 -57.86 7.26 9.16
CA GLU A 197 -58.29 7.44 7.79
C GLU A 197 -58.81 8.82 7.40
N ARG A 198 -57.97 9.60 6.72
CA ARG A 198 -58.36 10.13 5.41
C ARG A 198 -57.18 10.71 4.63
N LEU A 199 -57.03 10.17 3.41
CA LEU A 199 -56.47 10.84 2.23
C LEU A 199 -54.93 10.88 2.24
N ARG A 200 -54.26 9.76 1.95
CA ARG A 200 -54.15 9.13 0.62
C ARG A 200 -53.77 10.19 -0.42
N CYS A 201 -52.50 10.14 -0.82
CA CYS A 201 -51.92 10.84 -1.96
C CYS A 201 -52.94 11.04 -3.09
N THR A 202 -53.19 12.29 -3.42
CA THR A 202 -53.53 12.77 -4.76
C THR A 202 -52.40 13.67 -5.20
#